data_AF-A0A4Y8JYH7-F1
#
_entry.id   AF-A0A4Y8JYH7-F1
#
_cell.length_a   1.000
_cell.length_b   1.000
_cell.length_c   1.000
_cell.angle_alpha   90.00
_cell.angle_beta   90.00
_cell.angle_gamma   90.00
#
_symmetry.space_group_name_H-M   'P 1'
#
loop_
_entity.id
_entity.type
_entity.pdbx_description
1 polymer ?
#
loop_
_entity_poly.entity_id
_entity_poly.type
_entity_poly.pdbx_seq_one_letter_code
_entity_poly.pdbx_strand_id
1 'polypeptide(L)'
;MTRLHLLLAPLAIVLLLGGCAGAGPSTTQASSAAPQVTPSGSPTSSPSPSPTPAPAPSASARPGDCTSADTELPATSYTVLSDDATTPVAVTYTAFTQSGGTPTRSVTVFGPVATVLAYACVADVSGGPWTFTATSSTPGALGCVLGFGGRIVARDSAYNEGLLTPETVDCTGNPGR
;
A
#
# COMPACT_ATOMS: atom_id res chain seq x y z
N MET A 1 -20.32 49.69 27.34
CA MET A 1 -20.73 50.27 26.05
C MET A 1 -19.88 49.60 24.97
N THR A 2 -20.34 48.48 24.39
CA THR A 2 -20.73 48.31 22.96
C THR A 2 -19.58 48.60 21.98
N ARG A 3 -19.08 47.66 21.16
CA ARG A 3 -19.82 47.00 20.08
C ARG A 3 -19.19 45.67 19.62
N LEU A 4 -20.08 44.69 19.48
CA LEU A 4 -19.96 43.41 18.79
C LEU A 4 -20.18 43.64 17.28
N HIS A 5 -19.29 43.19 16.40
CA HIS A 5 -19.53 43.12 14.94
C HIS A 5 -19.30 41.69 14.45
N LEU A 6 -20.40 40.93 14.45
CA LEU A 6 -20.57 39.71 13.68
C LEU A 6 -20.57 40.07 12.18
N LEU A 7 -19.66 39.50 11.41
CA LEU A 7 -19.77 39.44 9.95
C LEU A 7 -20.09 38.00 9.56
N LEU A 8 -21.38 37.74 9.33
CA LEU A 8 -21.86 36.56 8.63
C LEU A 8 -21.55 36.70 7.13
N ALA A 9 -20.82 35.75 6.57
CA ALA A 9 -20.77 35.52 5.13
C ALA A 9 -21.61 34.28 4.80
N PRO A 10 -22.58 34.34 3.87
CA PRO A 10 -23.30 33.17 3.41
C PRO A 10 -22.45 32.43 2.36
N LEU A 11 -21.97 31.23 2.70
CA LEU A 11 -21.33 30.34 1.74
C LEU A 11 -22.42 29.58 0.98
N ALA A 12 -22.67 29.97 -0.27
CA ALA A 12 -23.57 29.27 -1.18
C ALA A 12 -22.92 27.96 -1.65
N ILE A 13 -23.43 26.82 -1.19
CA ILE A 13 -23.03 25.49 -1.65
C ILE A 13 -23.90 25.12 -2.85
N VAL A 14 -23.30 25.15 -4.05
CA VAL A 14 -23.90 24.61 -5.28
C VAL A 14 -23.58 23.12 -5.35
N LEU A 15 -24.57 22.27 -5.01
CA LEU A 15 -24.53 20.83 -5.22
C LEU A 15 -24.77 20.51 -6.71
N LEU A 16 -23.71 20.24 -7.46
CA LEU A 16 -23.78 19.63 -8.79
C LEU A 16 -23.82 18.11 -8.65
N LEU A 17 -25.02 17.56 -8.48
CA LEU A 17 -25.31 16.13 -8.68
C LEU A 17 -25.34 15.83 -10.19
N GLY A 18 -24.16 15.57 -10.77
CA GLY A 18 -24.02 15.03 -12.12
C GLY A 18 -24.20 13.51 -12.10
N GLY A 19 -25.37 13.04 -12.53
CA GLY A 19 -25.65 11.62 -12.75
C GLY A 19 -24.97 11.09 -14.02
N CYS A 20 -24.16 10.04 -13.87
CA CYS A 20 -23.69 9.22 -15.00
C CYS A 20 -24.59 7.99 -15.13
N ALA A 21 -25.70 8.12 -15.85
CA ALA A 21 -26.45 6.99 -16.40
C ALA A 21 -25.94 6.73 -17.83
N GLY A 22 -24.88 5.94 -17.95
CA GLY A 22 -24.37 5.46 -19.24
C GLY A 22 -25.07 4.16 -19.64
N ALA A 23 -26.20 4.27 -20.33
CA ALA A 23 -26.77 3.17 -21.10
C ALA A 23 -26.01 3.05 -22.44
N GLY A 24 -25.39 1.90 -22.69
CA GLY A 24 -24.69 1.60 -23.94
C GLY A 24 -25.07 0.20 -24.46
N PRO A 25 -25.10 0.00 -25.79
CA PRO A 25 -26.05 -0.88 -26.47
C PRO A 25 -25.69 -2.37 -26.44
N SER A 26 -26.72 -3.19 -26.31
CA SER A 26 -26.70 -4.63 -26.55
C SER A 26 -26.43 -4.91 -28.03
N THR A 27 -25.26 -5.46 -28.36
CA THR A 27 -25.00 -6.06 -29.66
C THR A 27 -25.34 -7.56 -29.60
N THR A 28 -26.39 -7.94 -30.31
CA THR A 28 -26.74 -9.33 -30.64
C THR A 28 -25.64 -9.92 -31.52
N GLN A 29 -24.77 -10.74 -30.93
CA GLN A 29 -23.77 -11.50 -31.66
C GLN A 29 -24.41 -12.80 -32.18
N ALA A 30 -24.45 -12.94 -33.51
CA ALA A 30 -24.93 -14.12 -34.21
C ALA A 30 -24.04 -15.33 -33.87
N SER A 31 -24.65 -16.39 -33.35
CA SER A 31 -23.98 -17.65 -33.03
C SER A 31 -23.95 -18.53 -34.28
N SER A 32 -22.79 -18.60 -34.91
CA SER A 32 -22.50 -19.52 -36.01
C SER A 32 -22.10 -20.88 -35.41
N ALA A 33 -22.89 -21.91 -35.70
CA ALA A 33 -22.67 -23.26 -35.20
C ALA A 33 -21.37 -23.84 -35.79
N ALA A 34 -20.36 -24.02 -34.93
CA ALA A 34 -19.11 -24.69 -35.27
C ALA A 34 -19.26 -26.23 -35.14
N PRO A 35 -18.53 -27.01 -35.96
CA PRO A 35 -18.63 -28.47 -36.00
C PRO A 35 -18.17 -29.14 -34.70
N GLN A 36 -18.93 -30.15 -34.28
CA GLN A 36 -18.70 -30.96 -33.09
C GLN A 36 -17.47 -31.85 -33.28
N VAL A 37 -16.35 -31.49 -32.63
CA VAL A 37 -15.12 -32.29 -32.56
C VAL A 37 -15.23 -33.26 -31.40
N THR A 38 -15.03 -34.55 -31.66
CA THR A 38 -15.04 -35.61 -30.66
C THR A 38 -13.78 -35.51 -29.79
N PRO A 39 -13.88 -35.34 -28.45
CA PRO A 39 -12.69 -35.26 -27.61
C PRO A 39 -12.11 -36.65 -27.39
N SER A 40 -10.94 -36.89 -27.98
CA SER A 40 -10.07 -38.01 -27.61
C SER A 40 -9.45 -37.68 -26.25
N GLY A 41 -9.88 -38.39 -25.21
CA GLY A 41 -9.41 -38.23 -23.84
C GLY A 41 -7.96 -38.65 -23.71
N SER A 42 -7.04 -37.68 -23.79
CA SER A 42 -5.65 -37.85 -23.37
C SER A 42 -5.60 -37.79 -21.84
N PRO A 43 -4.90 -38.73 -21.15
CA PRO A 43 -4.81 -38.74 -19.70
C PRO A 43 -4.16 -37.43 -19.24
N THR A 44 -4.95 -36.60 -18.54
CA THR A 44 -4.50 -35.35 -17.97
C THR A 44 -3.51 -35.67 -16.85
N SER A 45 -2.23 -35.45 -17.10
CA SER A 45 -1.19 -35.53 -16.10
C SER A 45 -1.55 -34.59 -14.95
N SER A 46 -1.78 -35.16 -13.77
CA SER A 46 -2.08 -34.43 -12.55
C SER A 46 -1.05 -33.33 -12.35
N PRO A 47 -1.45 -32.04 -12.22
CA PRO A 47 -0.50 -30.97 -11.99
C PRO A 47 0.22 -31.23 -10.68
N SER A 48 1.56 -31.23 -10.73
CA SER A 48 2.39 -31.28 -9.53
C SER A 48 2.01 -30.09 -8.65
N PRO A 49 1.84 -30.29 -7.32
CA PRO A 49 1.51 -29.18 -6.42
C PRO A 49 2.59 -28.10 -6.54
N SER A 50 2.17 -26.88 -6.85
CA SER A 50 3.05 -25.71 -6.84
C SER A 50 3.60 -25.54 -5.42
N PRO A 51 4.90 -25.31 -5.23
CA PRO A 51 5.47 -25.11 -3.91
C PRO A 51 4.78 -23.93 -3.22
N THR A 52 4.36 -24.13 -1.97
CA THR A 52 3.82 -23.06 -1.14
C THR A 52 4.87 -21.96 -0.98
N PRO A 53 4.57 -20.69 -1.29
CA PRO A 53 5.51 -19.59 -1.08
C PRO A 53 5.98 -19.56 0.37
N ALA A 54 7.29 -19.40 0.58
CA ALA A 54 7.82 -19.16 1.91
C ALA A 54 7.23 -17.86 2.49
N PRO A 55 6.94 -17.80 3.80
CA PRO A 55 6.50 -16.56 4.43
C PRO A 55 7.51 -15.45 4.18
N ALA A 56 7.04 -14.27 3.77
CA ALA A 56 7.90 -13.10 3.62
C ALA A 56 8.57 -12.78 4.97
N PRO A 57 9.85 -12.35 4.98
CA PRO A 57 10.53 -11.97 6.20
C PRO A 57 9.81 -10.77 6.83
N SER A 58 9.20 -10.99 8.00
CA SER A 58 8.72 -9.90 8.84
C SER A 58 9.93 -9.21 9.47
N ALA A 59 10.00 -7.88 9.42
CA ALA A 59 11.03 -7.15 10.13
C ALA A 59 10.91 -7.50 11.63
N SER A 60 11.92 -8.18 12.18
CA SER A 60 11.91 -8.53 13.60
C SER A 60 11.90 -7.27 14.44
N ALA A 61 10.92 -7.20 15.36
CA ALA A 61 10.89 -6.18 16.40
C ALA A 61 12.22 -6.21 17.17
N ARG A 62 12.79 -5.03 17.44
CA ARG A 62 14.00 -4.91 18.26
C ARG A 62 13.61 -4.79 19.73
N PRO A 63 14.49 -5.17 20.67
CA PRO A 63 14.25 -4.91 22.09
C PRO A 63 13.94 -3.42 22.33
N GLY A 64 12.81 -3.15 22.99
CA GLY A 64 12.31 -1.80 23.27
C GLY A 64 11.38 -1.22 22.20
N ASP A 65 11.18 -1.91 21.07
CA ASP A 65 10.12 -1.58 20.13
C ASP A 65 8.75 -1.96 20.73
N CYS A 66 7.74 -1.20 20.35
CA CYS A 66 6.36 -1.49 20.69
C CYS A 66 5.84 -2.71 19.92
N THR A 67 5.14 -3.59 20.63
CA THR A 67 4.49 -4.76 20.07
C THR A 67 2.96 -4.59 20.07
N SER A 68 2.26 -5.50 19.41
CA SER A 68 0.80 -5.56 19.47
C SER A 68 0.26 -5.81 20.89
N ALA A 69 1.06 -6.36 21.80
CA ALA A 69 0.67 -6.55 23.20
C ALA A 69 0.80 -5.28 24.04
N ASP A 70 1.57 -4.30 23.58
CA ASP A 70 1.89 -3.08 24.34
C ASP A 70 0.90 -1.93 24.08
N THR A 71 -0.07 -2.12 23.18
CA THR A 71 -0.93 -1.03 22.72
C THR A 71 -2.31 -1.49 22.26
N GLU A 72 -3.32 -0.65 22.49
CA GLU A 72 -4.63 -0.75 21.83
C GLU A 72 -4.70 0.10 20.55
N LEU A 73 -3.61 0.81 20.23
CA LEU A 73 -3.56 1.65 19.05
C LEU A 73 -3.56 0.80 17.78
N PRO A 74 -4.14 1.33 16.69
CA PRO A 74 -4.14 0.60 15.44
C PRO A 74 -2.73 0.38 14.90
N ALA A 75 -2.53 -0.73 14.19
CA ALA A 75 -1.25 -1.03 13.56
C ALA A 75 -0.94 -0.04 12.42
N THR A 76 0.35 0.23 12.27
CA THR A 76 0.93 0.90 11.10
C THR A 76 1.46 -0.16 10.14
N SER A 77 1.11 -0.04 8.87
CA SER A 77 1.58 -0.94 7.80
C SER A 77 2.36 -0.16 6.76
N TYR A 78 3.59 -0.59 6.48
CA TYR A 78 4.43 -0.08 5.41
C TYR A 78 4.48 -1.15 4.33
N THR A 79 3.75 -0.98 3.23
CA THR A 79 3.69 -1.97 2.15
C THR A 79 4.45 -1.48 0.94
N VAL A 80 5.31 -2.33 0.40
CA VAL A 80 6.03 -2.12 -0.86
C VAL A 80 5.53 -3.15 -1.88
N LEU A 81 5.33 -2.68 -3.10
CA LEU A 81 4.93 -3.45 -4.27
C LEU A 81 6.07 -3.36 -5.28
N SER A 82 6.54 -4.50 -5.79
CA SER A 82 7.53 -4.58 -6.86
C SER A 82 7.06 -5.56 -7.93
N ASP A 83 7.39 -5.29 -9.18
CA ASP A 83 7.23 -6.23 -10.28
C ASP A 83 8.30 -7.33 -10.32
N ASP A 84 9.36 -7.20 -9.53
CA ASP A 84 10.43 -8.18 -9.39
C ASP A 84 10.41 -8.86 -8.02
N ALA A 85 10.42 -10.20 -8.04
CA ALA A 85 10.45 -11.00 -6.83
C ALA A 85 11.87 -11.24 -6.26
N THR A 86 12.90 -10.92 -7.04
CA THR A 86 14.28 -11.35 -6.79
C THR A 86 15.23 -10.22 -6.43
N THR A 87 14.97 -9.00 -6.90
CA THR A 87 15.79 -7.84 -6.51
C THR A 87 15.48 -7.41 -5.08
N PRO A 88 16.51 -7.17 -4.25
CA PRO A 88 16.33 -6.60 -2.93
C PRO A 88 15.82 -5.15 -3.02
N VAL A 89 14.77 -4.85 -2.26
CA VAL A 89 14.30 -3.47 -2.05
C VAL A 89 14.76 -2.98 -0.68
N ALA A 90 15.46 -1.86 -0.66
CA ALA A 90 15.85 -1.18 0.58
C ALA A 90 14.68 -0.31 1.06
N VAL A 91 14.13 -0.65 2.23
CA VAL A 91 12.99 0.06 2.84
C VAL A 91 13.48 0.83 4.05
N THR A 92 13.14 2.12 4.11
CA THR A 92 13.38 2.97 5.29
C THR A 92 12.05 3.42 5.86
N TYR A 93 11.82 3.19 7.15
CA TYR A 93 10.52 3.41 7.80
C TYR A 93 10.67 3.93 9.23
N THR A 94 9.63 4.59 9.75
CA THR A 94 9.54 4.97 11.16
C THR A 94 9.17 3.74 12.02
N ALA A 95 9.97 3.44 13.03
CA ALA A 95 9.60 2.50 14.09
C ALA A 95 9.10 3.26 15.33
N PHE A 96 8.49 2.55 16.26
CA PHE A 96 7.97 3.12 17.50
C PHE A 96 8.52 2.35 18.69
N THR A 97 9.00 3.08 19.67
CA THR A 97 9.61 2.53 20.89
C THR A 97 8.71 2.74 22.08
N GLN A 98 8.84 1.87 23.09
CA GLN A 98 8.04 1.94 24.32
C GLN A 98 8.27 3.24 25.11
N SER A 99 9.41 3.91 24.92
CA SER A 99 9.69 5.23 25.49
C SER A 99 9.01 6.40 24.75
N GLY A 100 8.25 6.11 23.69
CA GLY A 100 7.58 7.12 22.85
C GLY A 100 8.44 7.69 21.72
N GLY A 101 9.68 7.21 21.55
CA GLY A 101 10.54 7.63 20.44
C GLY A 101 10.12 7.02 19.11
N THR A 102 10.33 7.77 18.02
CA THR A 102 10.00 7.38 16.64
C THR A 102 11.24 7.27 15.74
N PRO A 103 12.19 6.35 16.02
CA PRO A 103 13.42 6.26 15.25
C PRO A 103 13.18 5.78 13.82
N THR A 104 13.97 6.28 12.88
CA THR A 104 14.03 5.75 11.52
C THR A 104 14.84 4.45 11.49
N ARG A 105 14.34 3.44 10.77
CA ARG A 105 14.97 2.13 10.58
C ARG A 105 15.05 1.81 9.10
N SER A 106 15.95 0.89 8.74
CA SER A 106 16.02 0.33 7.39
C SER A 106 16.05 -1.19 7.43
N VAL A 107 15.44 -1.80 6.41
CA VAL A 107 15.41 -3.25 6.19
C VAL A 107 15.51 -3.52 4.69
N THR A 108 16.07 -4.67 4.33
CA THR A 108 16.04 -5.17 2.95
C THR A 108 14.97 -6.24 2.83
N VAL A 109 14.07 -6.09 1.87
CA VAL A 109 12.98 -7.02 1.61
C VAL A 109 13.09 -7.60 0.19
N PHE A 110 12.45 -8.75 -0.02
CA PHE A 110 12.39 -9.44 -1.30
C PHE A 110 10.95 -9.84 -1.60
N GLY A 111 10.66 -10.08 -2.87
CA GLY A 111 9.35 -10.51 -3.33
C GLY A 111 8.50 -9.37 -3.90
N PRO A 112 7.44 -9.72 -4.64
CA PRO A 112 6.61 -8.73 -5.34
C PRO A 112 5.76 -7.88 -4.37
N VAL A 113 5.57 -8.37 -3.15
CA VAL A 113 4.89 -7.63 -2.08
C VAL A 113 5.62 -7.87 -0.77
N ALA A 114 5.99 -6.81 -0.09
CA ALA A 114 6.58 -6.85 1.24
C ALA A 114 5.85 -5.89 2.17
N THR A 115 5.53 -6.33 3.39
CA THR A 115 4.86 -5.49 4.40
C THR A 115 5.65 -5.51 5.69
N VAL A 116 5.98 -4.32 6.19
CA VAL A 116 6.51 -4.12 7.55
C VAL A 116 5.36 -3.62 8.42
N LEU A 117 5.15 -4.27 9.57
CA LEU A 117 4.19 -3.84 10.57
C LEU A 117 4.93 -3.17 11.73
N ALA A 118 4.37 -2.06 12.21
CA ALA A 118 4.83 -1.38 13.42
C ALA A 118 3.63 -0.96 14.27
N TYR A 119 3.83 -0.86 15.58
CA TYR A 119 2.79 -0.54 16.55
C TYR A 119 3.22 0.68 17.34
N ALA A 120 2.39 1.71 17.50
CA ALA A 120 2.73 2.83 18.37
C ALA A 120 2.29 2.52 19.81
N CYS A 121 3.14 2.79 20.83
CA CYS A 121 2.73 2.68 22.25
C CYS A 121 2.09 3.96 22.78
N VAL A 122 2.38 5.10 22.15
CA VAL A 122 1.84 6.41 22.54
C VAL A 122 0.93 6.92 21.44
N ALA A 123 -0.22 7.48 21.82
CA ALA A 123 -1.27 7.91 20.90
C ALA A 123 -0.90 9.14 20.07
N ASP A 124 0.35 9.60 20.12
CA ASP A 124 0.76 10.86 19.54
C ASP A 124 1.01 10.74 18.03
N VAL A 125 -0.06 10.40 17.31
CA VAL A 125 -0.16 10.43 15.85
C VAL A 125 -0.09 11.87 15.29
N SER A 126 -0.01 12.87 16.17
CA SER A 126 0.08 14.29 15.80
C SER A 126 1.53 14.78 15.57
N GLY A 127 2.53 13.99 16.01
CA GLY A 127 3.92 14.41 16.19
C GLY A 127 4.75 14.68 14.92
N GLY A 128 4.23 14.41 13.73
CA GLY A 128 4.93 14.69 12.48
C GLY A 128 4.74 13.60 11.42
N PRO A 129 5.31 13.78 10.22
CA PRO A 129 5.27 12.76 9.19
C PRO A 129 6.08 11.53 9.61
N TRP A 130 5.52 10.35 9.36
CA TRP A 130 6.21 9.07 9.49
C TRP A 130 6.93 8.78 8.18
N THR A 131 8.24 8.60 8.27
CA THR A 131 9.10 8.25 7.13
C THR A 131 8.68 6.90 6.57
N PHE A 132 8.53 6.83 5.25
CA PHE A 132 8.46 5.57 4.53
C PHE A 132 8.97 5.74 3.10
N THR A 133 10.18 5.27 2.84
CA THR A 133 10.75 5.23 1.49
C THR A 133 11.15 3.82 1.12
N ALA A 134 11.09 3.51 -0.18
CA ALA A 134 11.58 2.25 -0.72
C ALA A 134 12.42 2.52 -1.97
N THR A 135 13.55 1.84 -2.08
CA THR A 135 14.48 1.97 -3.20
C THR A 135 14.84 0.60 -3.76
N SER A 136 14.62 0.41 -5.06
CA SER A 136 15.12 -0.74 -5.83
C SER A 136 16.36 -0.33 -6.61
N SER A 137 17.38 -1.19 -6.65
CA SER A 137 18.57 -0.97 -7.49
C SER A 137 18.33 -1.28 -8.97
N THR A 138 17.22 -1.96 -9.30
CA THR A 138 16.85 -2.28 -10.68
C THR A 138 15.70 -1.41 -11.17
N PRO A 139 15.68 -1.08 -12.47
CA PRO A 139 14.49 -0.55 -13.12
C PRO A 139 13.32 -1.55 -13.09
N GLY A 140 12.10 -1.03 -13.12
CA GLY A 140 10.87 -1.83 -13.13
C GLY A 140 9.65 -1.01 -12.74
N ALA A 141 8.80 -1.60 -11.89
CA ALA A 141 7.70 -0.92 -11.24
C ALA A 141 7.87 -1.03 -9.74
N LEU A 142 7.88 0.11 -9.05
CA LEU A 142 7.96 0.18 -7.60
C LEU A 142 6.81 1.02 -7.07
N GLY A 143 6.11 0.51 -6.06
CA GLY A 143 5.04 1.22 -5.38
C GLY A 143 5.17 1.09 -3.87
N CYS A 144 4.63 2.06 -3.14
CA CYS A 144 4.50 1.97 -1.69
C CYS A 144 3.13 2.46 -1.20
N VAL A 145 2.73 1.97 -0.02
CA VAL A 145 1.53 2.40 0.70
C VAL A 145 1.81 2.43 2.21
N LEU A 146 1.69 3.61 2.81
CA LEU A 146 1.63 3.79 4.26
C LEU A 146 0.18 3.68 4.72
N GLY A 147 -0.10 2.74 5.62
CA GLY A 147 -1.40 2.55 6.24
C GLY A 147 -1.35 2.72 7.76
N PHE A 148 -2.44 3.25 8.34
CA PHE A 148 -2.63 3.35 9.79
C PHE A 148 -4.11 3.14 10.12
N GLY A 149 -4.40 2.17 10.99
CA GLY A 149 -5.77 1.86 11.42
C GLY A 149 -6.77 1.61 10.30
N GLY A 150 -6.31 0.93 9.24
CA GLY A 150 -7.13 0.62 8.06
C GLY A 150 -7.28 1.78 7.06
N ARG A 151 -6.71 2.95 7.32
CA ARG A 151 -6.69 4.09 6.39
C ARG A 151 -5.36 4.14 5.63
N ILE A 152 -5.41 4.51 4.36
CA ILE A 152 -4.20 4.87 3.59
C ILE A 152 -3.81 6.29 3.98
N VAL A 153 -2.62 6.43 4.55
CA VAL A 153 -2.03 7.73 4.94
C VAL A 153 -1.33 8.37 3.75
N ALA A 154 -0.52 7.59 3.03
CA ALA A 154 0.23 8.04 1.87
C ALA A 154 0.49 6.88 0.91
N ARG A 155 0.68 7.20 -0.36
CA ARG A 155 1.03 6.26 -1.43
C ARG A 155 1.86 6.98 -2.47
N ASP A 156 2.74 6.23 -3.11
CA ASP A 156 3.59 6.70 -4.20
C ASP A 156 3.94 5.53 -5.12
N SER A 157 4.28 5.83 -6.36
CA SER A 157 4.62 4.85 -7.38
C SER A 157 5.59 5.42 -8.40
N ALA A 158 6.60 4.63 -8.74
CA ALA A 158 7.54 4.88 -9.81
C ALA A 158 7.48 3.72 -10.83
N TYR A 159 7.77 4.05 -12.08
CA TYR A 159 7.85 3.08 -13.16
C TYR A 159 8.91 3.52 -14.15
N ASN A 160 9.89 2.67 -14.42
CA ASN A 160 11.00 2.97 -15.31
C ASN A 160 11.50 1.72 -16.03
N GLU A 161 10.75 1.25 -17.03
CA GLU A 161 11.24 0.24 -17.96
C GLU A 161 12.19 0.87 -19.00
N GLY A 162 13.50 0.89 -18.72
CA GLY A 162 14.51 1.18 -19.74
C GLY A 162 15.69 2.07 -19.33
N LEU A 163 15.69 2.64 -18.12
CA LEU A 163 16.83 3.40 -17.61
C LEU A 163 17.59 2.60 -16.53
N LEU A 164 18.91 2.70 -16.51
CA LEU A 164 19.77 2.03 -15.51
C LEU A 164 19.79 2.74 -14.14
N THR A 165 18.78 3.55 -13.83
CA THR A 165 18.73 4.33 -12.59
C THR A 165 17.93 3.57 -11.53
N PRO A 166 18.38 3.56 -10.26
CA PRO A 166 17.58 3.06 -9.16
C PRO A 166 16.21 3.73 -9.09
N GLU A 167 15.19 2.95 -8.77
CA GLU A 167 13.85 3.46 -8.53
C GLU A 167 13.67 3.77 -7.05
N THR A 168 13.05 4.91 -6.74
CA THR A 168 12.73 5.28 -5.36
C THR A 168 11.31 5.84 -5.31
N VAL A 169 10.57 5.41 -4.30
CA VAL A 169 9.25 5.92 -3.96
C VAL A 169 9.24 6.44 -2.53
N ASP A 170 8.46 7.50 -2.28
CA ASP A 170 8.33 8.14 -0.97
C ASP A 170 6.86 8.21 -0.54
N CYS A 171 6.51 7.34 0.39
CA CYS A 171 5.22 7.26 1.05
C CYS A 171 5.24 7.87 2.45
N THR A 172 6.16 8.78 2.72
CA THR A 172 6.19 9.53 3.97
C THR A 172 4.89 10.32 4.16
N GLY A 173 4.23 10.17 5.31
CA GLY A 173 2.91 10.76 5.53
C GLY A 173 2.58 10.95 7.00
N ASN A 174 1.61 11.83 7.29
CA ASN A 174 1.17 12.12 8.65
C ASN A 174 -0.22 11.52 8.91
N PRO A 175 -0.37 10.52 9.80
CA PRO A 175 -1.64 9.87 10.07
C PRO A 175 -2.63 10.74 10.86
N GLY A 176 -2.16 11.81 11.49
CA GLY A 176 -3.00 12.79 12.18
C GLY A 176 -3.59 13.86 11.27
N ARG A 177 -3.40 13.79 9.94
CA ARG A 177 -3.91 14.77 8.97
C ARG A 177 -4.77 14.15 7.87
#